data_AF-A0A1G2ZAB2-F1
#
_entry.id   AF-A0A1G2ZAB2-F1
#
_cell.length_a   1.000
_cell.length_b   1.000
_cell.length_c   1.000
_cell.angle_alpha   90.00
_cell.angle_beta   90.00
_cell.angle_gamma   90.00
#
_symmetry.space_group_name_H-M   'P 1'
#
loop_
_entity.id
_entity.type
_entity.pdbx_description
1 polymer ?
#
loop_
_entity_poly.entity_id
_entity_poly.type
_entity_poly.pdbx_seq_one_letter_code
_entity_poly.pdbx_strand_id
1 'polypeptide(L)' 'MRGYKEEGTPPPFDMLVRNDLDRFHLIRDVIDGVPKLGYMAAYIRQAVRDKLIDHKHYISEHGEDMPEIQSRTWQHATG' A
#
# COMPACT_ATOMS: atom_id res chain seq x y z
N MET A 1 28.57 16.98 16.93
CA MET A 1 27.27 16.98 17.64
C MET A 1 26.21 16.56 16.64
N ARG A 2 25.58 15.38 16.79
CA ARG A 2 24.43 15.00 15.95
C ARG A 2 23.18 15.46 16.69
N GLY A 3 22.57 16.54 16.21
CA GLY A 3 21.30 17.03 16.72
C GLY A 3 20.22 15.98 16.53
N TYR A 4 19.17 16.06 17.35
CA TYR A 4 17.94 15.31 17.21
C TYR A 4 17.46 15.37 15.74
N LYS A 5 17.37 14.21 15.08
CA LYS A 5 16.62 14.08 13.83
C LYS A 5 15.19 13.81 14.25
N GLU A 6 14.30 14.77 14.07
CA GLU A 6 12.87 14.48 14.02
C GLU A 6 12.63 13.51 12.86
N GLU A 7 12.70 12.21 13.12
CA GLU A 7 11.93 11.27 12.30
C GLU A 7 10.48 11.50 12.72
N GLY A 8 9.79 12.36 11.98
CA GLY A 8 8.37 12.61 12.17
C GLY A 8 7.58 11.31 12.17
N THR A 9 6.39 11.34 12.80
CA THR A 9 5.47 10.20 12.79
C THR A 9 5.17 9.80 11.34
N PRO A 10 5.42 8.53 10.94
CA PRO A 10 5.11 8.08 9.59
C PRO A 10 3.63 8.31 9.24
N PRO A 11 3.31 8.55 7.96
CA PRO A 11 1.93 8.62 7.51
C PRO A 11 1.11 7.38 7.94
N PRO A 12 -0.18 7.50 8.30
CA PRO A 12 -0.98 6.40 8.83
C PRO A 12 -1.00 5.16 7.92
N PHE A 13 -1.12 5.34 6.60
CA PHE A 13 -1.10 4.18 5.69
C PHE A 13 0.31 3.59 5.55
N ASP A 14 1.37 4.41 5.64
CA ASP A 14 2.74 3.89 5.74
C ASP A 14 2.94 2.96 6.93
N MET A 15 2.34 3.28 8.09
CA MET A 15 2.37 2.38 9.23
C MET A 15 1.72 1.02 8.91
N LEU A 16 0.65 1.00 8.12
CA LEU A 16 0.01 -0.25 7.69
C LEU A 16 0.91 -1.03 6.73
N VAL A 17 1.53 -0.34 5.77
CA VAL A 17 2.45 -0.94 4.79
C VAL A 17 3.65 -1.58 5.48
N ARG A 18 4.24 -0.90 6.48
CA ARG A 18 5.37 -1.44 7.26
C ARG A 18 5.01 -2.66 8.12
N ASN A 19 3.72 -2.86 8.40
CA ASN A 19 3.23 -4.01 9.18
C ASN A 19 2.54 -5.07 8.29
N ASP A 20 2.62 -4.95 6.96
CA ASP A 20 1.93 -5.81 6.00
C ASP A 20 0.40 -5.88 6.19
N LEU A 21 -0.20 -4.87 6.84
CA LEU A 21 -1.63 -4.79 7.13
C LEU A 21 -2.41 -3.97 6.10
N ASP A 22 -1.74 -3.49 5.06
CA ASP A 22 -2.36 -2.65 4.05
C ASP A 22 -3.02 -3.47 2.93
N ARG A 23 -3.85 -2.77 2.14
CA ARG A 23 -4.65 -3.37 1.06
C ARG A 23 -3.81 -4.10 0.01
N PHE A 24 -2.59 -3.67 -0.26
CA PHE A 24 -1.71 -4.27 -1.26
C PHE A 24 -1.20 -5.64 -0.79
N HIS A 25 -0.78 -5.74 0.48
CA HIS A 25 -0.42 -7.01 1.10
C HIS A 25 -1.61 -7.97 1.23
N LEU A 26 -2.78 -7.46 1.64
CA LEU A 26 -4.00 -8.27 1.68
C LEU A 26 -4.40 -8.83 0.30
N ILE A 27 -4.25 -8.05 -0.79
CA ILE A 27 -4.50 -8.53 -2.16
C ILE A 27 -3.52 -9.66 -2.52
N ARG A 28 -2.23 -9.51 -2.18
CA ARG A 28 -1.23 -10.55 -2.42
C ARG A 28 -1.60 -11.85 -1.70
N ASP A 29 -1.97 -11.76 -0.43
CA ASP A 29 -2.33 -12.92 0.38
C ASP A 29 -3.57 -13.64 -0.17
N VAL A 30 -4.57 -12.91 -0.68
CA VAL A 30 -5.73 -13.50 -1.37
C VAL A 30 -5.32 -14.22 -2.65
N ILE A 31 -4.44 -13.63 -3.46
CA ILE A 31 -3.96 -14.25 -4.70
C ILE A 31 -3.23 -15.56 -4.40
N ASP A 32 -2.36 -15.55 -3.40
CA ASP A 32 -1.55 -16.72 -3.02
C ASP A 32 -2.41 -17.79 -2.33
N GLY A 33 -3.46 -17.38 -1.60
CA GLY A 33 -4.40 -18.27 -0.92
C GLY A 33 -5.46 -18.92 -1.82
N VAL A 34 -5.64 -18.48 -3.06
CA VAL A 34 -6.64 -19.03 -4.00
C VAL A 34 -5.93 -19.73 -5.17
N PRO A 35 -5.82 -21.08 -5.16
CA PRO A 35 -5.05 -21.83 -6.16
C PRO A 35 -5.45 -21.56 -7.62
N LYS A 36 -6.71 -21.22 -7.86
CA LYS A 36 -7.24 -20.92 -9.20
C LYS A 36 -6.77 -19.56 -9.75
N LEU A 37 -6.26 -18.66 -8.91
CA LEU A 37 -5.80 -17.33 -9.30
C LEU A 37 -4.31 -17.26 -9.62
N GLY A 38 -3.53 -18.30 -9.28
CA GLY A 38 -2.06 -18.30 -9.39
C GLY A 38 -1.52 -17.79 -10.72
N TYR A 39 -1.94 -18.35 -11.85
CA TYR A 39 -1.48 -17.91 -13.18
C TYR A 39 -2.17 -16.62 -13.66
N MET A 40 -3.48 -16.50 -13.42
CA MET A 40 -4.28 -15.36 -13.92
C MET A 40 -3.93 -14.04 -13.23
N ALA A 41 -3.42 -14.08 -12.01
CA ALA A 41 -3.13 -12.89 -11.21
C ALA A 41 -1.71 -12.33 -11.44
N ALA A 42 -0.96 -12.78 -12.46
CA ALA A 42 0.39 -12.28 -12.73
C ALA A 42 0.43 -10.75 -12.90
N TYR A 43 -0.50 -10.19 -13.69
CA TYR A 43 -0.63 -8.74 -13.86
C TYR A 43 -1.01 -8.02 -12.57
N ILE A 44 -1.84 -8.63 -11.73
CA ILE A 44 -2.26 -8.04 -10.45
C ILE A 44 -1.08 -7.99 -9.48
N ARG A 45 -0.28 -9.05 -9.40
CA ARG A 45 0.96 -9.06 -8.59
C ARG A 45 1.95 -7.99 -9.06
N GLN A 46 2.09 -7.79 -10.36
CA GLN A 46 2.93 -6.73 -10.90
C GLN A 46 2.39 -5.35 -10.48
N ALA A 47 1.09 -5.09 -10.69
CA ALA A 47 0.48 -3.82 -10.31
C ALA A 47 0.58 -3.52 -8.80
N VAL A 48 0.44 -4.54 -7.95
CA VAL A 48 0.62 -4.42 -6.49
C VAL A 48 2.06 -4.03 -6.14
N ARG A 49 3.06 -4.62 -6.81
CA ARG A 49 4.48 -4.27 -6.61
C ARG A 49 4.77 -2.85 -7.05
N ASP A 50 4.27 -2.47 -8.22
CA ASP A 50 4.45 -1.13 -8.76
C ASP A 50 3.84 -0.09 -7.81
N LYS A 51 2.66 -0.38 -7.25
CA LYS A 51 2.01 0.50 -6.25
C LYS A 51 2.80 0.65 -4.95
N LEU A 52 3.44 -0.41 -4.46
CA LEU A 52 4.30 -0.32 -3.28
C LEU A 52 5.57 0.50 -3.56
N ILE A 53 6.10 0.42 -4.78
CA ILE A 53 7.22 1.26 -5.23
C ILE A 53 6.78 2.73 -5.28
N ASP A 54 5.66 3.03 -5.93
CA ASP A 54 5.09 4.37 -6.01
C ASP A 54 4.84 4.96 -4.62
N HIS A 55 4.26 4.18 -3.70
CA HIS A 55 4.04 4.56 -2.30
C HIS A 55 5.33 5.02 -1.62
N LYS A 56 6.40 4.22 -1.76
CA LYS A 56 7.70 4.54 -1.17
C LYS A 56 8.28 5.83 -1.76
N HIS A 57 8.18 6.01 -3.07
CA HIS A 57 8.64 7.24 -3.72
C HIS A 57 7.84 8.45 -3.26
N TYR A 58 6.51 8.34 -3.22
CA TYR A 58 5.62 9.42 -2.84
C TYR A 58 5.87 9.89 -1.40
N ILE A 59 6.00 8.96 -0.44
CA ILE A 59 6.32 9.33 0.95
C ILE A 59 7.70 9.98 1.05
N SER A 60 8.68 9.50 0.29
CA SER A 60 10.01 10.10 0.30
C SER A 60 10.03 11.52 -0.28
N GLU A 61 9.12 11.84 -1.19
CA GLU A 61 9.04 13.14 -1.86
C GLU A 61 8.13 14.12 -1.11
N HIS A 62 6.99 13.65 -0.61
CA HIS A 62 5.92 14.50 -0.08
C HIS A 62 5.71 14.36 1.43
N GLY A 63 6.19 13.28 2.06
CA GLY A 63 6.04 13.05 3.50
C GLY A 63 4.61 12.73 3.97
N GLU A 64 3.69 12.46 3.04
CA GLU A 64 2.28 12.16 3.31
C GLU A 64 1.80 10.94 2.51
N ASP A 65 0.62 10.39 2.86
CA ASP A 65 0.04 9.26 2.14
C ASP A 65 -0.37 9.65 0.71
N MET A 66 -0.29 8.71 -0.24
CA MET A 66 -0.67 8.99 -1.64
C MET A 66 -2.13 9.49 -1.74
N PRO A 67 -2.47 10.36 -2.72
CA PRO A 67 -3.83 10.90 -2.87
C PRO A 67 -4.90 9.82 -3.02
N GLU A 68 -4.59 8.71 -3.70
CA GLU A 68 -5.48 7.55 -3.88
C GLU A 68 -5.79 6.76 -2.60
N ILE A 69 -5.02 7.00 -1.53
CA ILE A 69 -5.26 6.46 -0.19
C ILE A 69 -6.23 7.38 0.54
N GLN A 70 -5.96 8.68 0.49
CA GLN A 70 -6.71 9.69 1.22
C GLN A 70 -8.12 9.91 0.67
N SER A 71 -8.29 9.86 -0.66
CA SER A 71 -9.57 10.21 -1.32
C SER A 71 -10.56 9.05 -1.43
N ARG A 72 -10.29 7.88 -0.82
CA ARG A 72 -11.11 6.68 -1.03
C ARG A 72 -12.29 6.64 -0.07
N THR A 73 -13.50 6.80 -0.61
CA THR A 73 -14.74 6.46 0.08
C THR A 73 -15.16 5.03 -0.27
N TRP A 74 -15.78 4.33 0.68
CA TRP A 74 -16.39 3.04 0.40
C TRP A 74 -17.65 3.26 -0.45
N GLN A 75 -17.62 2.83 -1.72
CA GLN A 75 -18.83 2.76 -2.53
C GLN A 75 -19.61 1.53 -2.07
N HIS A 76 -20.75 1.76 -1.42
CA HIS A 76 -21.68 0.68 -1.13
C HIS A 76 -22.19 0.12 -2.45
N ALA A 77 -21.93 -1.16 -2.71
CA ALA A 77 -22.58 -1.86 -3.81
C ALA A 77 -24.09 -1.84 -3.53
N THR A 78 -24.82 -1.02 -4.28
CA THR A 78 -26.28 -1.07 -4.27
C THR A 78 -26.65 -2.28 -5.13
N GLY A 79 -27.20 -3.31 -4.49
CA GLY A 79 -27.69 -4.52 -5.16
C GLY A 79 -28.97 -4.26 -5.94
#